data_AF-A0A971CDM4-F1
#
_entry.id   AF-A0A971CDM4-F1
#
_cell.length_a   1.000
_cell.length_b   1.000
_cell.length_c   1.000
_cell.angle_alpha   90.00
_cell.angle_beta   90.00
_cell.angle_gamma   90.00
#
_symmetry.space_group_name_H-M   'P 1'
#
loop_
_entity.id
_entity.type
_entity.pdbx_description
1 polymer ?
#
loop_
_entity_poly.entity_id
_entity_poly.type
_entity_poly.pdbx_seq_one_letter_code
_entity_poly.pdbx_strand_id
1 'polypeptide(L)'
;MARVTDSALDPGIARRLKRDGDGLVCAVVQQHDTREVLMVGWMDDEALHRTLTTGRVTFWSRSRREYWRKGDTSGHLQWVRGVALDCDGDSLLVQVEQVGVACHTGTRTCFDAGALPVTGTLTGTGAGTADEGGTGGSGPEG
;
A
#
# COMPACT_ATOMS: atom_id res chain seq x y z
N MET A 1 9.29 19.67 17.90
CA MET A 1 7.81 19.69 18.05
C MET A 1 7.22 19.54 16.65
N ALA A 2 6.75 18.34 16.30
CA ALA A 2 6.04 18.14 15.03
C ALA A 2 4.79 19.02 15.04
N ARG A 3 4.56 19.79 13.97
CA ARG A 3 3.33 20.56 13.81
C ARG A 3 2.18 19.56 13.75
N VAL A 4 1.39 19.47 14.82
CA VAL A 4 0.02 18.99 14.70
C VAL A 4 -0.68 20.07 13.88
N THR A 5 -0.73 19.87 12.56
CA THR A 5 -1.69 20.59 11.73
C THR A 5 -3.06 20.26 12.29
N ASP A 6 -3.90 21.28 12.47
CA ASP A 6 -5.30 21.13 12.89
C ASP A 6 -6.03 20.37 11.78
N SER A 7 -5.84 19.06 11.77
CA SER A 7 -6.35 18.15 10.76
C SER A 7 -7.73 17.70 11.22
N ALA A 8 -8.66 17.66 10.28
CA ALA A 8 -9.98 17.08 10.50
C ALA A 8 -9.97 15.54 10.49
N LEU A 9 -8.80 14.90 10.61
CA LEU A 9 -8.70 13.46 10.76
C LEU A 9 -9.42 13.01 12.03
N ASP A 10 -10.20 11.94 11.92
CA ASP A 10 -10.88 11.34 13.07
C ASP A 10 -9.85 11.08 14.21
N PRO A 11 -10.09 11.58 15.44
CA PRO A 11 -9.13 11.43 16.53
C PRO A 11 -8.85 9.98 16.91
N GLY A 12 -9.80 9.07 16.71
CA GLY A 12 -9.61 7.63 16.91
C GLY A 12 -8.65 7.02 15.90
N ILE A 13 -8.69 7.46 14.65
CA ILE A 13 -7.68 7.11 13.63
C ILE A 13 -6.34 7.75 13.98
N ALA A 14 -6.32 9.06 14.26
CA ALA A 14 -5.10 9.82 14.51
C ALA A 14 -4.25 9.24 15.66
N ARG A 15 -4.89 8.72 16.72
CA ARG A 15 -4.21 8.08 17.86
C ARG A 15 -3.53 6.75 17.52
N ARG A 16 -3.93 6.10 16.43
CA ARG A 16 -3.36 4.81 15.99
C ARG A 16 -2.15 4.98 15.06
N LEU A 17 -1.90 6.20 14.58
CA LEU A 17 -0.80 6.50 13.67
C LEU A 17 0.48 6.79 14.46
N LYS A 18 1.54 6.07 14.14
CA LYS A 18 2.91 6.31 14.61
C LYS A 18 3.66 7.06 13.52
N ARG A 19 3.66 8.38 13.62
CA ARG A 19 4.33 9.26 12.66
C ARG A 19 5.83 9.29 12.90
N ASP A 20 6.59 9.52 11.84
CA ASP A 20 8.02 9.80 11.92
C ASP A 20 8.31 11.19 12.54
N GLY A 21 9.59 11.57 12.62
CA GLY A 21 10.03 12.85 13.18
C GLY A 21 9.52 14.08 12.42
N ASP A 22 9.08 13.91 11.17
CA ASP A 22 8.51 14.96 10.32
C ASP A 22 6.98 15.01 10.41
N GLY A 23 6.35 14.11 11.18
CA GLY A 23 4.90 14.01 11.32
C GLY A 23 4.24 13.19 10.21
N LEU A 24 4.98 12.33 9.51
CA LEU A 24 4.51 11.58 8.35
C LEU A 24 4.38 10.09 8.64
N VAL A 25 3.49 9.43 7.90
CA VAL A 25 3.40 7.96 7.81
C VAL A 25 3.67 7.50 6.39
N CYS A 26 4.27 6.32 6.25
CA CYS A 26 4.49 5.71 4.95
C CYS A 26 3.16 5.23 4.38
N ALA A 27 2.91 5.45 3.08
CA ALA A 27 1.74 4.94 2.39
C ALA A 27 2.18 4.10 1.19
N VAL A 28 1.99 2.78 1.31
CA VAL A 28 2.17 1.82 0.21
C VAL A 28 0.88 1.77 -0.59
N VAL A 29 0.94 2.17 -1.85
CA VAL A 29 -0.21 2.12 -2.75
C VAL A 29 -0.19 0.83 -3.54
N GLN A 30 -1.29 0.11 -3.48
CA GLN A 30 -1.45 -1.20 -4.11
C GLN A 30 -2.70 -1.21 -4.98
N GLN A 31 -2.62 -1.83 -6.17
CA GLN A 31 -3.79 -2.12 -6.97
C GLN A 31 -4.71 -3.09 -6.21
N HIS A 32 -5.98 -2.72 -6.05
CA HIS A 32 -6.89 -3.40 -5.12
C HIS A 32 -7.21 -4.85 -5.48
N ASP A 33 -7.26 -5.20 -6.76
CA ASP A 33 -7.60 -6.53 -7.28
C ASP A 33 -6.35 -7.39 -7.50
N THR A 34 -5.36 -6.91 -8.27
CA THR A 34 -4.15 -7.68 -8.61
C THR A 34 -3.12 -7.73 -7.50
N ARG A 35 -3.23 -6.86 -6.50
CA ARG A 35 -2.26 -6.70 -5.41
C ARG A 35 -0.87 -6.21 -5.86
N GLU A 36 -0.74 -5.73 -7.08
CA GLU A 36 0.49 -5.09 -7.56
C GLU A 36 0.79 -3.84 -6.73
N VAL A 37 2.00 -3.75 -6.17
CA VAL A 37 2.45 -2.52 -5.50
C VAL A 37 2.79 -1.50 -6.58
N LEU A 38 2.14 -0.34 -6.53
CA LEU A 38 2.21 0.69 -7.56
C LEU A 38 3.23 1.76 -7.24
N MET A 39 3.24 2.24 -6.00
CA MET A 39 4.15 3.29 -5.56
C MET A 39 4.14 3.41 -4.04
N VAL A 40 5.09 4.19 -3.51
CA VAL A 40 5.10 4.65 -2.12
C VAL A 40 5.00 6.17 -2.10
N GLY A 41 4.29 6.69 -1.10
CA GLY A 41 4.27 8.11 -0.78
C GLY A 41 4.20 8.34 0.72
N TRP A 42 4.10 9.60 1.13
CA TRP A 42 4.04 10.00 2.53
C TRP A 42 2.75 10.79 2.78
N MET A 43 2.14 10.57 3.93
CA MET A 43 0.93 11.28 4.37
C MET A 43 1.14 11.83 5.77
N ASP A 44 0.75 13.07 6.01
CA ASP A 44 0.41 13.55 7.35
C ASP A 44 -1.10 13.32 7.61
N ASP A 45 -1.60 13.83 8.73
CA ASP A 45 -3.01 13.67 9.12
C ASP A 45 -3.96 14.28 8.11
N GLU A 46 -3.60 15.44 7.54
CA GLU A 46 -4.43 16.13 6.57
C GLU A 46 -4.45 15.40 5.22
N ALA A 47 -3.32 14.90 4.75
CA ALA A 47 -3.25 14.08 3.54
C ALA A 47 -4.06 12.78 3.70
N LEU A 48 -3.99 12.13 4.87
CA LEU A 48 -4.81 10.95 5.15
C LEU A 48 -6.30 11.31 5.26
N HIS A 49 -6.64 12.38 5.98
CA HIS A 49 -8.01 12.87 6.08
C HIS A 49 -8.62 13.08 4.69
N ARG A 50 -7.95 13.84 3.82
CA ARG A 50 -8.38 14.07 2.43
C ARG A 50 -8.51 12.76 1.66
N THR A 51 -7.58 11.83 1.83
CA THR A 51 -7.62 10.53 1.16
C THR A 51 -8.87 9.74 1.55
N LEU A 52 -9.18 9.68 2.84
CA LEU A 52 -10.33 8.96 3.38
C LEU A 52 -11.67 9.63 3.02
N THR A 53 -11.73 10.96 3.01
CA THR A 53 -13.00 11.69 2.80
C THR A 53 -13.31 11.97 1.33
N THR A 54 -12.29 12.13 0.48
CA THR A 54 -12.50 12.42 -0.96
C THR A 54 -12.47 11.17 -1.83
N GLY A 55 -11.98 10.04 -1.31
CA GLY A 55 -11.77 8.82 -2.09
C GLY A 55 -10.65 8.94 -3.14
N ARG A 56 -9.83 10.00 -3.08
CA ARG A 56 -8.70 10.26 -3.99
C ARG A 56 -7.40 10.27 -3.19
N VAL A 57 -6.38 9.54 -3.65
CA VAL A 57 -5.09 9.53 -2.96
C VAL A 57 -4.46 10.93 -2.96
N THR A 58 -4.19 11.44 -1.76
CA THR A 58 -3.50 12.70 -1.52
C THR A 58 -2.25 12.43 -0.70
N PHE A 59 -1.11 12.97 -1.13
CA PHE A 59 0.17 12.84 -0.44
C PHE A 59 0.66 14.20 0.07
N TRP A 60 1.59 14.16 1.01
CA TRP A 60 2.47 15.26 1.35
C TRP A 60 3.82 15.09 0.62
N SER A 61 4.20 16.06 -0.21
CA SER A 61 5.50 16.07 -0.86
C SER A 61 6.56 16.60 0.10
N ARG A 62 7.47 15.73 0.55
CA ARG A 62 8.58 16.14 1.46
C ARG A 62 9.49 17.22 0.87
N SER A 63 9.77 17.13 -0.43
CA SER A 63 10.64 18.08 -1.14
C SER A 63 9.97 19.43 -1.41
N ARG A 64 8.71 19.40 -1.88
CA ARG A 64 7.95 20.62 -2.22
C ARG A 64 7.24 21.25 -1.04
N ARG A 65 7.10 20.49 0.06
CA ARG A 65 6.38 20.88 1.28
C ARG A 65 4.94 21.34 0.97
N GLU A 66 4.27 20.56 0.12
CA GLU A 66 2.92 20.84 -0.33
C GLU A 66 2.11 19.54 -0.46
N TYR A 67 0.79 19.67 -0.37
CA TYR A 67 -0.13 18.58 -0.68
C TYR A 67 -0.23 18.38 -2.18
N TRP A 68 -0.26 17.12 -2.60
CA TRP A 68 -0.48 16.77 -3.99
C TRP A 68 -1.40 15.56 -4.11
N ARG A 69 -2.47 15.71 -4.87
CA ARG A 69 -3.42 14.63 -5.17
C ARG A 69 -3.01 13.93 -6.46
N LYS A 70 -2.86 12.60 -6.40
CA LYS A 70 -2.27 11.81 -7.47
C LYS A 70 -3.08 11.90 -8.76
N GLY A 71 -2.46 12.45 -9.80
CA GLY A 71 -3.01 12.53 -11.14
C GLY A 71 -3.75 13.82 -11.49
N ASP A 72 -3.76 14.83 -10.61
CA ASP A 72 -4.42 16.12 -10.90
C ASP A 72 -3.85 16.82 -12.16
N THR A 73 -2.56 16.62 -12.45
CA THR A 73 -1.91 17.16 -13.66
C THR A 73 -1.92 16.19 -14.83
N SER A 74 -1.72 14.88 -14.58
CA SER A 74 -1.51 13.89 -15.64
C SER A 74 -2.78 13.15 -16.07
N GLY A 75 -3.88 13.27 -15.31
CA GLY A 75 -5.06 12.41 -15.46
C GLY A 75 -4.86 10.96 -14.98
N HIS A 76 -3.70 10.62 -14.39
CA HIS A 76 -3.44 9.26 -13.90
C HIS A 76 -3.87 9.11 -12.43
N LEU A 77 -5.18 8.97 -12.28
CA LEU A 77 -5.92 9.04 -11.02
C LEU A 77 -5.78 7.75 -10.19
N GLN A 78 -5.73 7.86 -8.86
CA GLN A 78 -5.92 6.73 -7.93
C GLN A 78 -7.19 6.90 -7.09
N TRP A 79 -8.13 5.98 -7.21
CA TRP A 79 -9.37 5.95 -6.42
C TRP A 79 -9.27 4.95 -5.29
N VAL A 80 -9.48 5.40 -4.06
CA VAL A 80 -9.35 4.57 -2.87
C VAL A 80 -10.46 3.50 -2.86
N ARG A 81 -10.08 2.27 -2.53
CA ARG A 81 -10.96 1.11 -2.32
C ARG A 81 -10.85 0.55 -0.90
N GLY A 82 -9.71 0.76 -0.25
CA GLY A 82 -9.52 0.44 1.16
C GLY A 82 -8.23 1.03 1.70
N VAL A 83 -8.19 1.26 3.01
CA VAL A 83 -6.97 1.68 3.72
C VAL A 83 -6.84 0.81 4.96
N ALA A 84 -5.65 0.24 5.16
CA ALA A 84 -5.31 -0.53 6.35
C ALA A 84 -4.07 0.06 7.01
N LEU A 85 -4.03 0.00 8.34
CA LEU A 85 -2.82 0.24 9.13
C LEU A 85 -2.02 -1.06 9.23
N ASP A 86 -0.71 -0.97 9.27
CA ASP A 86 0.13 -2.06 9.76
C ASP A 86 0.01 -2.23 11.29
N CYS A 87 0.77 -3.18 11.84
CA CYS A 87 0.57 -3.65 13.21
C CYS A 87 1.04 -2.65 14.28
N ASP A 88 2.00 -1.78 13.98
CA ASP A 88 2.50 -0.74 14.90
C ASP A 88 2.17 0.69 14.44
N GLY A 89 1.44 0.82 13.32
CA GLY A 89 0.77 2.03 12.90
C GLY A 89 1.66 3.05 12.20
N ASP A 90 2.87 2.68 11.80
CA ASP A 90 3.79 3.58 11.10
C ASP A 90 3.69 3.51 9.57
N SER A 91 2.91 2.56 9.06
CA SER A 91 2.63 2.44 7.63
C SER A 91 1.16 2.17 7.32
N LEU A 92 0.76 2.63 6.14
CA LEU A 92 -0.56 2.43 5.55
C LEU A 92 -0.45 1.57 4.29
N LEU A 93 -1.36 0.61 4.14
CA LEU A 93 -1.66 -0.03 2.87
C LEU A 93 -2.90 0.64 2.26
N VAL A 94 -2.70 1.38 1.18
CA VAL A 94 -3.76 2.08 0.44
C VAL A 94 -4.08 1.29 -0.83
N GLN A 95 -5.19 0.58 -0.81
CA GLN A 95 -5.70 -0.17 -1.96
C GLN A 95 -6.48 0.75 -2.89
N VAL A 96 -6.13 0.76 -4.17
CA VAL A 96 -6.69 1.70 -5.16
C VAL A 96 -7.13 1.02 -6.44
N GLU A 97 -8.08 1.66 -7.11
CA GLU A 97 -8.25 1.54 -8.56
C GLU A 97 -7.38 2.59 -9.25
N GLN A 98 -6.41 2.16 -10.07
CA GLN A 98 -5.53 3.05 -10.81
C GLN A 98 -6.05 3.29 -12.24
N VAL A 99 -6.24 4.56 -12.57
CA VAL A 99 -6.52 5.03 -13.93
C VAL A 99 -5.20 5.45 -14.59
N GLY A 100 -4.93 4.94 -15.79
CA GLY A 100 -3.65 5.20 -16.48
C GLY A 100 -2.46 4.57 -15.75
N VAL A 101 -1.33 5.26 -15.73
CA VAL A 101 -0.06 4.74 -15.18
C VAL A 101 0.29 5.40 -13.84
N ALA A 102 0.82 4.63 -12.89
CA ALA A 102 1.19 5.21 -11.59
C ALA A 102 2.45 6.07 -11.70
N CYS A 103 3.45 5.62 -12.46
CA CYS A 103 4.77 6.24 -12.52
C CYS A 103 4.83 7.37 -13.55
N HIS A 104 5.65 8.39 -13.27
CA HIS A 104 5.91 9.50 -14.18
C HIS A 104 6.76 9.11 -15.40
N THR A 105 7.39 7.92 -15.38
CA THR A 105 8.15 7.37 -16.51
C THR A 105 7.27 6.68 -17.55
N GLY A 106 5.95 6.62 -17.34
CA GLY A 106 5.02 5.93 -18.21
C GLY A 106 4.75 4.47 -17.85
N THR A 107 5.33 3.95 -16.76
CA THR A 107 5.17 2.56 -16.33
C THR A 107 4.04 2.37 -15.31
N ARG A 108 3.49 1.14 -15.26
CA ARG A 108 2.34 0.82 -14.40
C ARG A 108 2.69 0.95 -12.92
N THR A 109 3.92 0.61 -12.54
CA THR A 109 4.46 0.72 -11.19
C THR A 109 5.77 1.52 -11.16
N CYS A 110 6.07 2.16 -10.02
CA CYS A 110 7.37 2.77 -9.76
C CYS A 110 8.49 1.75 -9.57
N PHE A 111 8.16 0.47 -9.36
CA PHE A 111 9.13 -0.60 -9.04
C PHE A 111 9.70 -1.31 -10.28
N ASP A 112 9.70 -0.65 -11.45
CA ASP A 112 10.22 -1.16 -12.72
C ASP A 112 11.68 -0.76 -13.02
N ALA A 113 12.38 -0.12 -12.08
CA ALA A 113 13.75 0.39 -12.28
C ALA A 113 14.84 -0.71 -12.27
N GLY A 114 14.48 -1.97 -12.00
CA GLY A 114 15.37 -3.12 -11.96
C GLY A 114 15.41 -3.81 -10.59
N ALA A 115 15.57 -5.13 -10.61
CA ALA A 115 15.66 -5.94 -9.39
C ALA A 115 17.04 -5.82 -8.73
N LEU A 116 17.06 -5.81 -7.40
CA LEU A 116 18.30 -5.89 -6.61
C LEU A 116 18.63 -7.37 -6.31
N PRO A 117 19.91 -7.78 -6.37
CA PRO A 117 20.28 -9.15 -6.09
C PRO A 117 20.08 -9.51 -4.61
N VAL A 118 19.34 -10.57 -4.34
CA VAL A 118 19.19 -11.15 -3.00
C VAL A 118 20.28 -12.22 -2.82
N THR A 119 21.22 -11.97 -1.91
CA THR A 119 22.35 -12.87 -1.65
C THR A 119 22.11 -13.82 -0.48
N GLY A 120 21.10 -13.55 0.35
CA GLY A 120 20.66 -14.46 1.39
C GLY A 120 19.93 -15.66 0.79
N THR A 121 20.27 -16.85 1.24
CA THR A 121 19.53 -18.06 0.90
C THR A 121 18.55 -18.38 2.02
N LEU A 122 17.38 -18.91 1.67
CA LEU A 122 16.46 -19.45 2.68
C LEU A 122 17.06 -20.73 3.25
N THR A 123 17.52 -20.68 4.49
CA THR A 123 17.98 -21.89 5.20
C THR A 123 16.77 -22.58 5.81
N GLY A 124 16.25 -23.60 5.10
CA GLY A 124 15.23 -24.52 5.61
C GLY A 124 13.82 -24.26 5.10
N THR A 125 13.29 -25.19 4.32
CA THR A 125 11.84 -25.38 4.15
C THR A 125 11.54 -26.80 4.58
N GLY A 126 10.98 -26.98 5.77
CA GLY A 126 10.21 -28.18 6.04
C GLY A 126 8.97 -28.11 5.16
N ALA A 127 9.07 -28.62 3.93
CA ALA A 127 7.93 -28.84 3.09
C ALA A 127 7.04 -29.86 3.84
N GLY A 128 5.95 -29.37 4.44
CA GLY A 128 4.84 -30.24 4.79
C GLY A 128 4.36 -30.86 3.51
N THR A 129 4.70 -32.13 3.29
CA THR A 129 4.10 -32.95 2.25
C THR A 129 2.61 -32.98 2.55
N ALA A 130 1.81 -32.35 1.70
CA ALA A 130 0.41 -32.71 1.59
C ALA A 130 0.39 -34.19 1.19
N ASP A 131 -0.05 -35.03 2.11
CA ASP A 131 -0.36 -36.43 1.86
C ASP A 131 -1.48 -36.48 0.82
N GLU A 132 -1.12 -36.65 -0.46
CA GLU A 132 -2.05 -37.18 -1.45
C GLU A 132 -2.31 -38.63 -1.08
N GLY A 133 -3.31 -38.84 -0.23
CA GLY A 133 -3.87 -40.14 0.09
C GLY A 133 -4.29 -40.86 -1.18
N GLY A 134 -3.40 -41.75 -1.64
CA GLY A 134 -3.60 -42.60 -2.80
C GLY A 134 -4.76 -43.57 -2.63
N THR A 135 -5.58 -43.63 -3.67
CA THR A 135 -6.18 -44.84 -4.27
C THR A 135 -6.25 -46.11 -3.42
N GLY A 136 -7.45 -46.43 -2.94
CA GLY A 136 -7.97 -47.80 -2.86
C GLY A 136 -9.35 -47.77 -3.50
N GLY A 137 -9.74 -48.61 -4.45
CA GLY A 137 -9.36 -49.97 -4.75
C GLY A 137 -10.66 -50.61 -5.23
N SER A 138 -10.70 -51.03 -6.49
CA SER A 138 -11.86 -51.66 -7.13
C SER A 138 -12.33 -52.89 -6.34
N GLY A 139 -13.64 -53.02 -6.15
CA GLY A 139 -14.30 -54.25 -5.74
C GLY A 139 -15.64 -54.35 -6.48
N PRO A 140 -15.94 -55.48 -7.16
CA PRO A 140 -17.08 -55.56 -8.06
C PRO A 140 -18.30 -56.25 -7.42
N GLU A 141 -19.47 -55.96 -8.01
CA GLU A 141 -20.74 -56.72 -8.06
C GLU A 141 -21.58 -56.94 -6.78
N GLY A 142 -22.89 -56.68 -6.94
CA GLY A 142 -23.97 -56.91 -5.98
C GLY A 142 -25.22 -56.12 -6.33
#